data_AF-A0A017S1J1-F1
#
_entry.id   AF-A0A017S1J1-F1
#
_cell.length_a   1.000
_cell.length_b   1.000
_cell.length_c   1.000
_cell.angle_alpha   90.00
_cell.angle_beta   90.00
_cell.angle_gamma   90.00
#
_symmetry.space_group_name_H-M   'P 1'
#
loop_
_entity.id
_entity.type
_entity.pdbx_description
1 polymer ?
#
loop_
_entity_poly.entity_id
_entity_poly.type
_entity_poly.pdbx_seq_one_letter_code
_entity_poly.pdbx_strand_id
1 'polypeptide(L)'
;MEAELAGFTSGATLRTIETQPGTYHVKQFNNQGLPKMLPSQISKDWHPFNSTIGVVEVHGYTHSLAFDTIAQASIYGIQLGTFSGNPDQRFSIRVDLHFARGTITFSIRGDDVWLGVNMQVVRLGVDNVFESVQCVENKLLHTMPQIRPEPWVPTPMM
;
A
#
# COMPACT_ATOMS: atom_id res chain seq x y z
N MET A 1 15.82 -6.50 -42.55
CA MET A 1 16.59 -5.95 -41.41
C MET A 1 15.61 -5.11 -40.63
N GLU A 2 15.11 -5.68 -39.54
CA GLU A 2 13.96 -5.18 -38.78
C GLU A 2 14.31 -3.87 -38.08
N ALA A 3 13.42 -2.89 -38.20
CA ALA A 3 13.48 -1.66 -37.42
C ALA A 3 12.78 -1.92 -36.07
N GLU A 4 13.54 -1.94 -34.98
CA GLU A 4 12.96 -1.84 -33.64
C GLU A 4 12.35 -0.44 -33.48
N LEU A 5 11.01 -0.38 -33.50
CA LEU A 5 10.26 0.79 -33.02
C LEU A 5 10.43 0.86 -31.51
N ALA A 6 11.23 1.81 -31.04
CA ALA A 6 11.29 2.19 -29.63
C ALA A 6 9.90 2.67 -29.18
N GLY A 7 9.12 1.78 -28.59
CA GLY A 7 7.82 2.09 -28.00
C GLY A 7 8.01 2.99 -26.79
N PHE A 8 7.70 4.28 -26.93
CA PHE A 8 7.51 5.16 -25.77
C PHE A 8 6.21 4.75 -25.06
N THR A 9 6.30 3.94 -24.02
CA THR A 9 5.20 3.79 -23.05
C THR A 9 5.15 5.05 -22.17
N SER A 10 4.34 6.02 -22.57
CA SER A 10 4.02 7.18 -21.74
C SER A 10 3.12 6.75 -20.57
N GLY A 11 3.71 6.49 -19.41
CA GLY A 11 2.98 6.23 -18.17
C GLY A 11 2.50 7.53 -17.50
N ALA A 12 1.43 7.46 -16.72
CA ALA A 12 1.00 8.57 -15.87
C ALA A 12 2.12 8.94 -14.88
N THR A 13 2.62 10.18 -14.93
CA THR A 13 3.61 10.63 -13.94
C THR A 13 2.90 10.98 -12.63
N LEU A 14 3.40 10.44 -11.53
CA LEU A 14 2.80 10.61 -10.21
C LEU A 14 3.75 11.38 -9.31
N ARG A 15 3.19 12.31 -8.53
CA ARG A 15 3.89 13.02 -7.47
C ARG A 15 3.37 12.54 -6.13
N THR A 16 4.25 11.95 -5.34
CA THR A 16 3.99 11.57 -3.96
C THR A 16 4.55 12.63 -3.04
N ILE A 17 3.69 13.15 -2.15
CA ILE A 17 4.07 14.10 -1.11
C ILE A 17 3.75 13.46 0.23
N GLU A 18 4.75 13.30 1.08
CA GLU A 18 4.52 12.99 2.48
C GLU A 18 4.00 14.25 3.17
N THR A 19 2.77 14.18 3.67
CA THR A 19 2.10 15.31 4.35
C THR A 19 2.35 15.31 5.84
N GLN A 20 2.50 14.12 6.42
CA GLN A 20 2.87 13.82 7.81
C GLN A 20 3.60 12.47 7.81
N PRO A 21 4.41 12.15 8.84
CA PRO A 21 5.00 10.82 8.97
C PRO A 21 3.96 9.72 8.76
N GLY A 22 4.19 8.85 7.77
CA GLY A 22 3.28 7.74 7.43
C GLY A 22 1.99 8.14 6.68
N THR A 23 1.81 9.41 6.31
CA THR A 23 0.64 9.88 5.55
C THR A 23 1.04 10.54 4.24
N TYR A 24 0.65 9.91 3.14
CA TYR A 24 1.07 10.29 1.79
C TYR A 24 -0.09 10.81 0.96
N HIS A 25 0.20 11.74 0.05
CA HIS A 25 -0.73 12.22 -0.97
C HIS A 25 -0.12 12.02 -2.34
N VAL A 26 -0.74 11.16 -3.14
CA VAL A 26 -0.35 10.86 -4.51
C VAL A 26 -1.24 11.64 -5.47
N LYS A 27 -0.64 12.49 -6.29
CA LYS A 27 -1.33 13.26 -7.33
C LYS A 27 -0.75 12.96 -8.70
N GLN A 28 -1.59 12.94 -9.72
CA GLN A 28 -1.14 12.84 -11.11
C GLN A 28 -0.59 14.19 -11.59
N PHE A 29 0.58 14.19 -12.22
CA PHE A 29 1.20 15.36 -12.85
C PHE A 29 1.80 14.99 -14.21
N ASN A 30 2.06 15.99 -15.06
CA ASN A 30 2.72 15.83 -16.36
C ASN A 30 4.13 16.44 -16.29
N ASN A 31 5.02 15.85 -15.48
CA ASN A 31 6.49 15.97 -15.59
C ASN A 31 7.20 15.26 -14.42
N GLN A 32 8.41 14.78 -14.76
CA GLN A 32 9.22 13.71 -14.16
C GLN A 32 9.51 13.79 -12.65
N GLY A 33 9.52 12.61 -12.01
CA GLY A 33 10.19 12.38 -10.73
C GLY A 33 9.87 11.00 -10.12
N LEU A 34 10.82 10.08 -10.18
CA LEU A 34 10.78 8.79 -9.47
C LEU A 34 11.55 8.91 -8.14
N PRO A 35 10.98 8.57 -6.98
CA PRO A 35 11.77 8.30 -5.79
C PRO A 35 12.16 6.82 -5.73
N LYS A 36 13.45 6.57 -5.47
CA LYS A 36 14.02 5.29 -5.04
C LYS A 36 13.94 5.18 -3.51
N MET A 37 13.71 3.98 -2.99
CA MET A 37 14.68 3.16 -2.25
C MET A 37 13.96 1.97 -1.58
N LEU A 38 14.48 0.77 -1.81
CA LEU A 38 14.19 -0.43 -1.02
C LEU A 38 15.27 -0.55 0.06
N PRO A 39 14.95 -0.95 1.31
CA PRO A 39 15.96 -1.51 2.18
C PRO A 39 16.37 -2.88 1.64
N SER A 40 17.63 -3.02 1.27
CA SER A 40 18.26 -4.28 0.90
C SER A 40 18.69 -5.03 2.16
N GLN A 41 17.75 -5.60 2.91
CA GLN A 41 17.96 -6.70 3.87
C GLN A 41 16.62 -7.06 4.51
N ILE A 42 16.01 -8.16 4.07
CA ILE A 42 14.85 -8.74 4.73
C ILE A 42 15.40 -9.50 5.95
N SER A 43 15.40 -8.87 7.13
CA SER A 43 15.67 -9.59 8.39
C SER A 43 14.53 -10.59 8.66
N LYS A 44 14.74 -11.58 9.55
CA LYS A 44 13.71 -12.56 9.94
C LYS A 44 12.44 -11.94 10.52
N ASP A 45 12.51 -10.66 10.89
CA ASP A 45 11.45 -9.91 11.55
C ASP A 45 10.52 -9.21 10.55
N TRP A 46 10.82 -9.23 9.25
CA TRP A 46 9.96 -8.66 8.21
C TRP A 46 9.06 -9.73 7.60
N HIS A 47 7.76 -9.57 7.78
CA HIS A 47 6.74 -10.47 7.24
C HIS A 47 6.20 -9.93 5.91
N PRO A 48 6.32 -10.68 4.80
CA PRO A 48 5.78 -10.24 3.53
C PRO A 48 4.26 -10.32 3.52
N PHE A 49 3.62 -9.40 2.80
CA PHE A 49 2.20 -9.48 2.47
C PHE A 49 1.97 -9.14 1.00
N ASN A 50 0.90 -9.70 0.44
CA ASN A 50 0.39 -9.37 -0.88
C ASN A 50 -1.13 -9.44 -0.84
N SER A 51 -1.80 -8.38 -1.26
CA SER A 51 -3.25 -8.32 -1.26
C SER A 51 -3.79 -7.44 -2.38
N THR A 52 -4.87 -7.92 -2.98
CA THR A 52 -5.68 -7.18 -3.94
C THR A 52 -7.06 -6.93 -3.36
N ILE A 53 -7.55 -5.70 -3.52
CA ILE A 53 -8.91 -5.26 -3.23
C ILE A 53 -9.45 -4.51 -4.45
N GLY A 54 -10.36 -5.15 -5.18
CA GLY A 54 -10.84 -4.63 -6.46
C GLY A 54 -9.69 -4.39 -7.44
N VAL A 55 -9.43 -3.12 -7.73
CA VAL A 55 -8.41 -2.66 -8.69
C VAL A 55 -7.14 -2.15 -8.02
N VAL A 56 -7.12 -2.18 -6.69
CA VAL A 56 -5.98 -1.77 -5.86
C VAL A 56 -5.19 -3.02 -5.49
N GLU A 57 -3.91 -3.04 -5.84
CA GLU A 57 -2.97 -4.08 -5.44
C GLU A 57 -1.94 -3.47 -4.50
N VAL A 58 -1.63 -4.19 -3.43
CA VAL A 58 -0.65 -3.78 -2.45
C VAL A 58 0.20 -4.98 -2.05
N HIS A 59 1.52 -4.83 -2.16
CA HIS A 59 2.48 -5.81 -1.65
C HIS A 59 3.58 -5.12 -0.87
N GLY A 60 4.18 -5.83 0.08
CA GLY A 60 5.10 -5.20 0.99
C GLY A 60 5.57 -6.10 2.10
N TYR A 61 6.12 -5.47 3.14
CA TYR A 61 6.64 -6.12 4.32
C TYR A 61 6.26 -5.33 5.57
N THR A 62 5.97 -6.02 6.66
CA THR A 62 5.72 -5.43 7.99
C THR A 62 6.68 -6.01 9.01
N HIS A 63 7.32 -5.14 9.80
CA HIS A 63 8.23 -5.52 10.86
C HIS A 63 7.48 -6.06 12.08
N SER A 64 7.97 -7.16 12.65
CA SER A 64 7.27 -7.97 13.66
C SER A 64 7.04 -7.26 14.99
N LEU A 65 8.02 -6.46 15.41
CA LEU A 65 8.05 -5.81 16.72
C LEU A 65 7.69 -4.33 16.68
N ALA A 66 8.09 -3.67 15.59
CA ALA A 66 7.95 -2.23 15.45
C ALA A 66 6.68 -1.85 14.68
N PHE A 67 6.06 -2.82 13.99
CA PHE A 67 4.98 -2.63 13.03
C PHE A 67 5.31 -1.71 11.85
N ASP A 68 6.55 -1.23 11.74
CA ASP A 68 6.99 -0.47 10.58
C ASP A 68 6.74 -1.27 9.30
N THR A 69 6.00 -0.67 8.39
CA THR A 69 5.49 -1.31 7.19
C THR A 69 5.98 -0.56 5.97
N ILE A 70 6.46 -1.32 5.00
CA ILE A 70 6.81 -0.82 3.68
C ILE A 70 5.83 -1.45 2.69
N ALA A 71 5.03 -0.62 2.03
CA ALA A 71 4.01 -1.04 1.10
C ALA A 71 4.22 -0.40 -0.28
N GLN A 72 4.25 -1.22 -1.32
CA GLN A 72 4.13 -0.77 -2.69
C GLN A 72 2.67 -0.91 -3.12
N ALA A 73 2.10 0.14 -3.70
CA ALA A 73 0.71 0.15 -4.13
C ALA A 73 0.61 0.44 -5.64
N SER A 74 -0.32 -0.25 -6.31
CA SER A 74 -0.72 0.00 -7.69
C SER A 74 -2.24 0.07 -7.83
N ILE A 75 -2.72 0.83 -8.81
CA ILE A 75 -4.14 0.90 -9.17
C ILE A 75 -4.25 0.68 -10.67
N TYR A 76 -5.03 -0.32 -11.10
CA TYR A 76 -5.11 -0.73 -12.51
C TYR A 76 -3.72 -1.01 -13.13
N GLY A 77 -2.80 -1.58 -12.35
CA GLY A 77 -1.41 -1.81 -12.76
C GLY A 77 -0.52 -0.56 -12.84
N ILE A 78 -1.07 0.65 -12.60
CA ILE A 78 -0.26 1.88 -12.50
C ILE A 78 0.35 1.93 -11.10
N GLN A 79 1.67 1.83 -11.02
CA GLN A 79 2.41 1.89 -9.77
C GLN A 79 2.34 3.30 -9.15
N LEU A 80 1.73 3.41 -7.97
CA LEU A 80 1.64 4.65 -7.21
C LEU A 80 2.97 5.05 -6.59
N GLY A 81 3.73 4.04 -6.16
CA GLY A 81 5.01 4.19 -5.49
C GLY A 81 5.18 3.18 -4.35
N THR A 82 6.23 3.41 -3.57
CA THR A 82 6.53 2.68 -2.34
C THR A 82 6.41 3.64 -1.17
N PHE A 83 5.72 3.21 -0.12
CA PHE A 83 5.34 4.01 1.04
C PHE A 83 5.79 3.30 2.30
N SER A 84 6.23 4.06 3.30
CA SER A 84 6.64 3.53 4.60
C SER A 84 5.82 4.15 5.71
N GLY A 85 5.35 3.38 6.66
CA GLY A 85 4.59 3.94 7.77
C GLY A 85 4.34 2.92 8.85
N ASN A 86 3.83 3.39 9.98
CA ASN A 86 3.49 2.54 11.09
C ASN A 86 1.95 2.42 11.19
N PRO A 87 1.36 1.24 10.92
CA PRO A 87 -0.09 1.02 10.97
C PRO A 87 -0.71 1.21 12.36
N ASP A 88 0.07 1.16 13.45
CA ASP A 88 -0.42 1.43 14.81
C ASP A 88 -0.68 2.92 15.04
N GLN A 89 0.14 3.77 14.41
CA GLN A 89 0.05 5.22 14.56
C GLN A 89 -0.87 5.81 13.50
N ARG A 90 -0.35 5.91 12.27
CA ARG A 90 -1.04 6.38 11.07
C ARG A 90 -0.25 5.88 9.87
N PHE A 91 -0.88 5.02 9.08
CA PHE A 91 -0.36 4.72 7.75
C PHE A 91 -1.48 4.82 6.72
N SER A 92 -1.47 5.91 5.96
CA SER A 92 -2.49 6.16 4.94
C SER A 92 -1.92 6.79 3.67
N ILE A 93 -2.47 6.39 2.53
CA ILE A 93 -2.09 6.86 1.19
C ILE A 93 -3.36 7.46 0.58
N ARG A 94 -3.43 8.78 0.55
CA ARG A 94 -4.47 9.51 -0.18
C ARG A 94 -4.12 9.55 -1.66
N VAL A 95 -5.07 9.12 -2.48
CA VAL A 95 -4.92 9.03 -3.92
C VAL A 95 -5.85 10.03 -4.58
N ASP A 96 -5.32 10.87 -5.46
CA ASP A 96 -6.06 11.82 -6.27
C ASP A 96 -5.57 11.74 -7.73
N LEU A 97 -6.06 10.71 -8.44
CA LEU A 97 -5.84 10.47 -9.86
C LEU A 97 -7.14 10.71 -10.62
N HIS A 98 -7.04 10.96 -11.93
CA HIS A 98 -8.23 11.17 -12.77
C HIS A 98 -9.20 9.98 -12.76
N PHE A 99 -8.67 8.75 -12.67
CA PHE A 99 -9.43 7.51 -12.71
C PHE A 99 -9.62 6.85 -11.34
N ALA A 100 -9.02 7.40 -10.28
CA ALA A 100 -9.09 6.84 -8.93
C ALA A 100 -8.88 7.93 -7.86
N ARG A 101 -9.84 8.10 -6.96
CA ARG A 101 -9.79 9.06 -5.86
C ARG A 101 -10.23 8.44 -4.56
N GLY A 102 -9.42 8.57 -3.52
CA GLY A 102 -9.76 8.01 -2.21
C GLY A 102 -8.56 7.81 -1.31
N THR A 103 -8.61 6.76 -0.49
CA THR A 103 -7.58 6.48 0.51
C THR A 103 -7.37 4.97 0.67
N ILE A 104 -6.10 4.60 0.77
CA ILE A 104 -5.65 3.27 1.21
C ILE A 104 -5.12 3.45 2.63
N THR A 105 -5.55 2.64 3.57
CA THR A 105 -5.19 2.76 4.98
C THR A 105 -4.69 1.42 5.49
N PHE A 106 -3.61 1.43 6.27
CA PHE A 106 -3.15 0.29 7.05
C PHE A 106 -3.46 0.57 8.52
N SER A 107 -3.99 -0.42 9.23
CA SER A 107 -4.35 -0.30 10.64
C SER A 107 -4.06 -1.59 11.39
N ILE A 108 -3.77 -1.46 12.69
CA ILE A 108 -3.64 -2.61 13.60
C ILE A 108 -4.92 -2.78 14.41
N ARG A 109 -5.37 -4.03 14.57
CA ARG A 109 -6.46 -4.41 15.47
C ARG A 109 -6.04 -5.62 16.28
N GLY A 110 -5.54 -5.41 17.50
CA GLY A 110 -4.88 -6.48 18.25
C GLY A 110 -3.56 -6.85 17.59
N ASP A 111 -3.39 -8.10 17.19
CA ASP A 111 -2.19 -8.56 16.45
C ASP A 111 -2.40 -8.58 14.93
N ASP A 112 -3.56 -8.15 14.46
CA ASP A 112 -3.92 -8.23 13.06
C ASP A 112 -3.57 -6.93 12.32
N VAL A 113 -2.87 -7.07 11.20
CA VAL A 113 -2.63 -5.97 10.26
C VAL A 113 -3.71 -5.98 9.18
N TRP A 114 -4.45 -4.88 9.08
CA TRP A 114 -5.58 -4.72 8.16
C TRP A 114 -5.26 -3.71 7.07
N LEU A 115 -5.67 -4.02 5.84
CA LEU A 115 -5.72 -3.11 4.71
C LEU A 115 -7.16 -2.63 4.51
N GLY A 116 -7.37 -1.33 4.61
CA GLY A 116 -8.62 -0.67 4.26
C GLY A 116 -8.47 0.08 2.94
N VAL A 117 -9.42 -0.10 2.03
CA VAL A 117 -9.55 0.69 0.81
C VAL A 117 -10.89 1.41 0.86
N ASN A 118 -10.87 2.72 0.70
CA ASN A 118 -12.06 3.53 0.48
C ASN A 118 -11.77 4.45 -0.70
N MET A 119 -12.22 4.03 -1.89
CA MET A 119 -11.82 4.66 -3.14
C MET A 119 -12.94 4.66 -4.17
N GLN A 120 -13.12 5.80 -4.82
CA GLN A 120 -13.91 5.92 -6.02
C GLN A 120 -13.01 5.65 -7.23
N VAL A 121 -13.40 4.69 -8.08
CA VAL A 121 -12.63 4.29 -9.26
C VAL A 121 -13.49 4.37 -10.51
N VAL A 122 -12.91 4.82 -11.61
CA VAL A 122 -13.57 4.82 -12.92
C VAL A 122 -13.34 3.47 -13.58
N ARG A 123 -14.39 2.83 -14.08
CA ARG A 123 -14.32 1.58 -14.86
C ARG A 123 -15.06 1.74 -16.19
N LEU A 124 -14.73 0.90 -17.16
CA LEU A 124 -15.50 0.79 -18.40
C LEU A 124 -16.70 -0.13 -18.16
N GLY A 125 -17.92 0.39 -18.30
CA GLY A 125 -19.16 -0.37 -18.22
C GLY A 125 -19.40 -1.22 -19.48
N VAL A 126 -20.42 -2.09 -19.42
CA VAL A 126 -20.77 -3.03 -20.51
C VAL A 126 -21.13 -2.29 -21.80
N ASP A 127 -21.67 -1.08 -21.68
CA ASP A 127 -22.07 -0.24 -22.81
C ASP A 127 -20.93 0.65 -23.36
N ASN A 128 -19.67 0.36 -22.98
CA ASN A 128 -18.50 1.21 -23.25
C ASN A 128 -18.59 2.63 -22.66
N VAL A 129 -19.45 2.81 -21.66
CA VAL A 129 -19.57 4.08 -20.92
C VAL A 129 -18.70 4.01 -19.67
N PHE A 130 -17.95 5.09 -19.39
CA PHE A 130 -17.18 5.18 -18.16
C PHE A 130 -18.11 5.40 -16.97
N GLU A 131 -18.04 4.50 -15.99
CA GLU A 131 -18.80 4.55 -14.75
C GLU A 131 -17.87 4.78 -13.57
N SER A 132 -18.33 5.60 -12.63
CA SER A 132 -17.65 5.78 -11.35
C SER A 132 -18.23 4.79 -10.33
N VAL A 133 -17.38 3.95 -9.74
CA VAL A 133 -17.76 2.92 -8.77
C VAL A 133 -17.05 3.16 -7.45
N GLN A 134 -17.80 2.99 -6.37
CA GLN A 134 -17.25 3.06 -5.02
C GLN A 134 -16.72 1.68 -4.61
N CYS A 135 -15.43 1.61 -4.30
CA CYS A 135 -14.74 0.47 -3.72
C CYS A 135 -14.48 0.75 -2.24
N VAL A 136 -15.20 0.08 -1.35
CA VAL A 136 -15.00 0.18 0.10
C VAL A 136 -14.90 -1.22 0.67
N GLU A 137 -13.71 -1.59 1.12
CA GLU A 137 -13.46 -2.93 1.65
C GLU A 137 -12.32 -2.89 2.67
N ASN A 138 -12.38 -3.79 3.65
CA ASN A 138 -11.31 -4.02 4.61
C ASN A 138 -10.91 -5.49 4.55
N LYS A 139 -9.61 -5.76 4.49
CA LYS A 139 -9.07 -7.11 4.38
C LYS A 139 -7.94 -7.32 5.37
N LEU A 140 -7.97 -8.45 6.06
CA LEU A 140 -6.86 -8.91 6.88
C LEU A 140 -5.68 -9.23 5.97
N LEU A 141 -4.52 -8.61 6.21
CA LEU A 141 -3.28 -8.93 5.50
C LEU A 141 -2.61 -10.13 6.14
N HIS A 142 -2.36 -10.06 7.45
CA HIS A 142 -1.82 -11.15 8.26
C HIS A 142 -1.96 -10.85 9.75
N THR A 143 -1.84 -11.91 10.54
CA THR A 143 -1.76 -11.85 11.99
C THR A 143 -0.29 -11.94 12.40
N MET A 144 0.15 -11.05 13.29
CA MET A 144 1.51 -11.03 13.80
C MET A 144 1.72 -12.18 14.80
N PRO A 145 2.86 -12.88 14.76
CA PRO A 145 3.15 -13.90 15.75
C PRO A 145 3.33 -13.22 17.11
N GLN A 146 2.46 -13.55 18.08
CA GLN A 146 2.69 -13.14 19.45
C GLN A 146 3.97 -13.81 19.97
N ILE A 147 4.94 -13.02 20.41
CA ILE A 147 5.98 -13.50 21.32
C ILE A 147 5.26 -13.79 22.64
N ARG A 148 4.78 -15.03 22.81
CA ARG A 148 4.32 -15.48 24.13
C ARG A 148 5.49 -15.27 25.09
N PRO A 149 5.27 -14.68 26.28
CA PRO A 149 6.28 -14.72 27.32
C PRO A 149 6.67 -16.18 27.50
N GLU A 150 7.97 -16.44 27.47
CA GLU A 150 8.47 -17.80 27.61
C GLU A 150 7.91 -18.40 28.91
N PRO A 151 7.35 -19.63 28.87
CA PRO A 151 6.54 -20.19 29.97
C PRO A 151 7.32 -20.38 31.29
N TRP A 152 8.61 -20.10 31.33
CA TRP A 152 9.47 -20.21 32.50
C TRP A 152 9.66 -18.92 33.29
N VAL A 153 9.08 -17.78 32.89
CA VAL A 153 9.15 -16.56 33.71
C VAL A 153 8.21 -16.72 34.91
N PRO A 154 8.72 -16.85 36.15
CA PRO A 154 7.86 -16.98 37.32
C PRO A 154 7.17 -15.63 37.54
N THR A 155 5.84 -15.62 37.52
CA THR A 155 5.07 -14.46 38.00
C THR A 155 5.41 -14.23 39.46
N PRO A 156 5.85 -13.03 39.87
CA PRO A 156 6.00 -12.72 41.28
C PRO A 156 4.62 -12.82 41.92
N MET A 157 4.45 -13.77 42.84
CA MET A 157 3.25 -13.84 43.68
C MET A 157 3.24 -12.60 44.57
N MET A 158 2.20 -11.77 44.45
CA MET A 158 1.81 -10.82 45.49
C MET A 158 1.09 -11.56 46.61
#